data_AF-A0A7S2PP05-F1
#
_entry.id   AF-A0A7S2PP05-F1
#
_cell.length_a   1.000
_cell.length_b   1.000
_cell.length_c   1.000
_cell.angle_alpha   90.00
_cell.angle_beta   90.00
_cell.angle_gamma   90.00
#
_symmetry.space_group_name_H-M   'P 1'
#
loop_
_entity.id
_entity.type
_entity.pdbx_description
1 polymer ?
#
loop_
_entity_poly.entity_id
_entity_poly.type
_entity_poly.pdbx_seq_one_letter_code
_entity_poly.pdbx_strand_id
1 'polypeptide(L)'
;MTEQLSKIEDQLTNEMLRTSDKDNQSDAILEIRAGTGGDEASLFASELLSAYEKYAKVQGWKWEVLTTTKTELGGLRESSVSISNAYNSEEGVDGVFGQLQYESGVHRVQRVPINDIRIHTSAVSVAVLPAMDDNSSENEISSS
;
A
#
# COMPACT_ATOMS: atom_id res chain seq x y z
N MET A 1 27.63 -9.73 -18.34
CA MET A 1 26.34 -10.08 -18.97
C MET A 1 25.17 -9.80 -18.02
N THR A 2 25.22 -10.25 -16.77
CA THR A 2 24.25 -9.92 -15.71
C THR A 2 24.14 -8.42 -15.40
N GLU A 3 25.26 -7.70 -15.35
CA GLU A 3 25.29 -6.26 -15.04
C GLU A 3 24.68 -5.38 -16.15
N GLN A 4 24.76 -5.82 -17.41
CA GLN A 4 24.12 -5.12 -18.53
C GLN A 4 22.61 -5.38 -18.58
N LEU A 5 22.16 -6.55 -18.14
CA LEU A 5 20.73 -6.90 -18.05
C LEU A 5 20.03 -6.03 -17.00
N SER A 6 20.58 -5.97 -15.77
CA SER A 6 20.02 -5.12 -14.70
C SER A 6 19.94 -3.66 -15.13
N LYS A 7 20.98 -3.12 -15.77
CA LYS A 7 20.97 -1.74 -16.23
C LYS A 7 19.88 -1.45 -17.28
N ILE A 8 19.63 -2.41 -18.18
CA ILE A 8 18.57 -2.28 -19.20
C ILE A 8 17.18 -2.41 -18.54
N GLU A 9 17.04 -3.30 -17.56
CA GLU A 9 15.79 -3.46 -16.78
C GLU A 9 15.44 -2.19 -16.02
N ASP A 10 16.42 -1.56 -15.34
CA ASP A 10 16.22 -0.30 -14.63
C ASP A 10 15.84 0.83 -15.58
N GLN A 11 16.50 0.91 -16.75
CA GLN A 11 16.17 1.91 -17.78
C GLN A 11 14.75 1.75 -18.31
N LEU A 12 14.33 0.51 -18.59
CA LEU A 12 12.98 0.23 -19.07
C LEU A 12 11.94 0.58 -18.01
N THR A 13 12.20 0.21 -16.76
CA THR A 13 11.32 0.48 -15.61
C THR A 13 11.12 2.00 -15.45
N ASN A 14 12.21 2.77 -15.47
CA ASN A 14 12.17 4.23 -15.37
C ASN A 14 11.45 4.91 -16.55
N GLU A 15 11.57 4.38 -17.78
CA GLU A 15 10.87 4.96 -18.93
C GLU A 15 9.36 4.66 -18.93
N MET A 16 8.95 3.48 -18.46
CA MET A 16 7.55 3.05 -18.53
C MET A 16 6.69 3.49 -17.33
N LEU A 17 7.29 3.68 -16.15
CA LEU A 17 6.56 3.82 -14.89
C LEU A 17 6.74 5.20 -14.23
N ARG A 18 6.89 6.27 -15.03
CA ARG A 18 7.15 7.66 -14.58
C ARG A 18 6.13 8.20 -13.57
N THR A 19 6.31 7.89 -12.29
CA THR A 19 5.93 8.73 -11.17
C THR A 19 7.07 9.72 -10.92
N SER A 20 6.77 10.96 -10.52
CA SER A 20 7.77 11.96 -10.15
C SER A 20 8.72 11.39 -9.09
N ASP A 21 10.03 11.43 -9.34
CA ASP A 21 11.08 10.88 -8.46
C ASP A 21 10.95 11.34 -6.99
N LYS A 22 10.34 12.51 -6.77
CA LYS A 22 10.14 13.09 -5.42
C LYS A 22 9.16 12.31 -4.56
N ASP A 23 8.07 11.82 -5.15
CA ASP A 23 7.03 11.12 -4.38
C ASP A 23 7.45 9.66 -4.11
N ASN A 24 8.23 9.07 -5.02
CA ASN A 24 8.74 7.70 -4.87
C ASN A 24 9.60 7.50 -3.62
N GLN A 25 10.22 8.56 -3.10
CA GLN A 25 11.06 8.51 -1.89
C GLN A 25 10.27 8.66 -0.58
N SER A 26 8.97 8.94 -0.65
CA SER A 26 8.13 9.20 0.53
C SER A 26 7.73 7.93 1.28
N ASP A 27 7.38 8.11 2.55
CA ASP A 27 6.60 7.15 3.33
C ASP A 27 5.21 6.96 2.72
N ALA A 28 4.49 5.90 3.10
CA ALA A 28 3.20 5.59 2.49
C ALA A 28 2.08 5.49 3.51
N ILE A 29 0.90 5.99 3.13
CA ILE A 29 -0.37 5.65 3.78
C ILE A 29 -1.06 4.57 2.95
N LEU A 30 -1.31 3.44 3.59
CA LEU A 30 -2.02 2.31 3.02
C LEU A 30 -3.46 2.29 3.55
N GLU A 31 -4.42 2.42 2.66
CA GLU A 31 -5.84 2.27 2.97
C GLU A 31 -6.40 1.01 2.32
N ILE A 32 -7.04 0.15 3.12
CA ILE A 32 -7.69 -1.07 2.66
C ILE A 32 -9.16 -0.98 3.02
N ARG A 33 -10.04 -1.16 2.04
CA ARG A 33 -11.50 -1.10 2.21
C ARG A 33 -12.18 -2.30 1.56
N ALA A 34 -13.03 -2.98 2.33
CA ALA A 34 -13.84 -4.07 1.82
C ALA A 34 -14.82 -3.55 0.75
N GLY A 35 -14.83 -4.22 -0.40
CA GLY A 35 -15.68 -3.89 -1.54
C GLY A 35 -16.88 -4.84 -1.66
N THR A 36 -17.09 -5.37 -2.86
CA THR A 36 -18.18 -6.30 -3.14
C THR A 36 -17.88 -7.69 -2.59
N GLY A 37 -18.88 -8.36 -2.02
CA GLY A 37 -18.72 -9.70 -1.41
C GLY A 37 -19.03 -9.77 0.09
N GLY A 38 -19.44 -8.66 0.71
CA GLY A 38 -19.95 -8.64 2.09
C GLY A 38 -18.93 -9.14 3.11
N ASP A 39 -19.30 -10.16 3.89
CA ASP A 39 -18.45 -10.75 4.93
C ASP A 39 -17.16 -11.33 4.35
N GLU A 40 -17.24 -11.95 3.17
CA GLU A 40 -16.08 -12.53 2.49
C GLU A 40 -15.08 -11.46 2.04
N ALA A 41 -15.58 -10.33 1.54
CA ALA A 41 -14.73 -9.19 1.21
C ALA A 41 -14.04 -8.62 2.47
N SER A 42 -14.73 -8.64 3.60
CA SER A 42 -14.18 -8.16 4.87
C SER A 42 -13.11 -9.10 5.43
N LEU A 43 -13.30 -10.41 5.31
CA LEU A 43 -12.28 -11.40 5.65
C LEU A 43 -11.06 -11.26 4.75
N PHE A 44 -11.27 -11.15 3.44
CA PHE A 44 -10.18 -10.95 2.48
C PHE A 44 -9.42 -9.64 2.72
N ALA A 45 -10.10 -8.55 3.07
CA ALA A 45 -9.45 -7.29 3.44
C ALA A 45 -8.53 -7.46 4.67
N SER A 46 -8.95 -8.27 5.65
CA SER A 46 -8.11 -8.58 6.83
C SER A 46 -6.90 -9.44 6.46
N GLU A 47 -7.05 -10.37 5.51
CA GLU A 47 -5.93 -11.18 5.01
C GLU A 47 -4.90 -10.32 4.28
N LEU A 48 -5.35 -9.39 3.42
CA LEU A 48 -4.49 -8.43 2.74
C LEU A 48 -3.75 -7.54 3.73
N LEU A 49 -4.45 -6.98 4.74
CA LEU A 49 -3.81 -6.19 5.78
C LEU A 49 -2.69 -6.97 6.49
N SER A 50 -2.95 -8.23 6.84
CA SER A 50 -1.94 -9.09 7.47
C SER A 50 -0.78 -9.42 6.52
N ALA A 51 -1.04 -9.55 5.22
CA ALA A 51 0.00 -9.76 4.21
C ALA A 51 0.92 -8.54 4.11
N TYR A 52 0.37 -7.32 4.04
CA TYR A 52 1.15 -6.09 4.00
C TYR A 52 1.92 -5.85 5.30
N GLU A 53 1.35 -6.14 6.47
CA GLU A 53 2.07 -6.04 7.75
C GLU A 53 3.29 -6.97 7.78
N LYS A 54 3.15 -8.20 7.27
CA LYS A 54 4.28 -9.13 7.15
C LYS A 54 5.30 -8.65 6.14
N TYR A 55 4.86 -8.10 5.01
CA TYR A 55 5.76 -7.54 3.99
C TYR A 55 6.57 -6.37 4.56
N ALA A 56 5.93 -5.43 5.26
CA ALA A 56 6.60 -4.33 5.95
C ALA A 56 7.65 -4.83 6.95
N LYS A 57 7.36 -5.89 7.72
CA LYS A 57 8.34 -6.51 8.63
C LYS A 57 9.54 -7.11 7.91
N VAL A 58 9.34 -7.74 6.75
CA VAL A 58 10.44 -8.29 5.93
C VAL A 58 11.32 -7.19 5.36
N GLN A 59 10.71 -6.07 4.95
CA GLN A 59 11.43 -4.89 4.44
C GLN A 59 12.05 -4.02 5.55
N GLY A 60 11.79 -4.32 6.82
CA GLY A 60 12.28 -3.52 7.95
C GLY A 60 11.56 -2.17 8.10
N TRP A 61 10.35 -2.04 7.56
CA TRP A 61 9.53 -0.82 7.68
C TRP A 61 8.76 -0.80 8.99
N LYS A 62 8.54 0.41 9.51
CA LYS A 62 7.68 0.67 10.66
C LYS A 62 6.22 0.64 10.19
N TRP A 63 5.39 -0.06 10.96
CA TRP A 63 3.96 -0.22 10.70
C TRP A 63 3.16 0.42 11.83
N GLU A 64 2.36 1.44 11.52
CA GLU A 64 1.56 2.18 12.49
C GLU A 64 0.10 2.25 12.05
N VAL A 65 -0.78 1.59 12.79
CA VAL A 65 -2.23 1.59 12.50
C VAL A 65 -2.84 2.92 12.92
N LEU A 66 -3.39 3.68 11.96
CA LEU A 66 -4.05 4.95 12.21
C LEU A 66 -5.51 4.75 12.60
N THR A 67 -6.25 3.95 11.84
CA THR A 67 -7.67 3.65 12.07
C THR A 67 -8.00 2.26 11.56
N THR A 68 -8.86 1.55 12.29
CA THR A 68 -9.34 0.22 11.89
C THR A 68 -10.79 0.07 12.30
N THR A 69 -11.64 -0.27 11.33
CA THR A 69 -13.04 -0.61 11.53
C THR A 69 -13.25 -2.08 11.20
N LYS A 70 -13.62 -2.87 12.21
CA LYS A 70 -13.89 -4.31 12.08
C LYS A 70 -15.38 -4.59 11.86
N THR A 71 -15.70 -5.75 11.30
CA THR A 71 -17.06 -6.28 11.21
C THR A 71 -17.36 -7.22 12.38
N GLU A 72 -18.64 -7.51 12.62
CA GLU A 72 -19.09 -8.40 13.71
C GLU A 72 -18.54 -9.83 13.59
N LEU A 73 -18.26 -10.29 12.37
CA LEU A 73 -17.69 -11.60 12.07
C LEU A 73 -16.16 -11.61 12.09
N GLY A 74 -15.52 -10.56 12.60
CA GLY A 74 -14.06 -10.48 12.73
C GLY A 74 -13.31 -10.11 11.45
N GLY A 75 -14.02 -9.73 10.38
CA GLY A 75 -13.44 -9.18 9.17
C GLY A 75 -13.05 -7.70 9.32
N LEU A 76 -12.41 -7.16 8.29
CA LEU A 76 -12.01 -5.77 8.18
C LEU A 76 -12.94 -5.02 7.23
N ARG A 77 -13.61 -3.97 7.70
CA ARG A 77 -14.41 -3.08 6.84
C ARG A 77 -13.53 -2.04 6.16
N GLU A 78 -12.71 -1.36 6.96
CA GLU A 78 -11.72 -0.40 6.49
C GLU A 78 -10.54 -0.33 7.48
N SER A 79 -9.33 -0.13 6.97
CA SER A 79 -8.15 0.22 7.76
C SER A 79 -7.34 1.28 7.04
N SER A 80 -6.75 2.18 7.81
CA SER A 80 -5.72 3.13 7.37
C SER A 80 -4.47 2.92 8.21
N VAL A 81 -3.32 2.80 7.55
CA VAL A 81 -2.03 2.46 8.15
C VAL A 81 -0.96 3.38 7.58
N SER A 82 -0.18 3.99 8.47
CA SER A 82 1.06 4.66 8.10
C SER A 82 2.21 3.66 8.09
N ILE A 83 2.95 3.63 6.99
CA ILE A 83 4.12 2.79 6.81
C ILE A 83 5.30 3.71 6.53
N SER A 84 6.29 3.69 7.41
CA SER A 84 7.49 4.50 7.26
C SER A 84 8.76 3.66 7.20
N ASN A 85 9.75 4.12 6.46
CA ASN A 85 11.03 3.45 6.45
C ASN A 85 11.75 3.69 7.79
N ALA A 86 12.17 2.62 8.47
CA ALA A 86 12.90 2.75 9.73
C ALA A 86 14.34 3.26 9.52
N TYR A 87 14.85 3.17 8.29
CA TYR A 87 16.15 3.67 7.88
C TYR A 87 15.92 4.85 6.94
N ASN A 88 16.42 6.04 7.30
CA ASN A 88 16.36 7.21 6.43
C ASN A 88 16.91 6.83 5.04
N SER A 89 16.08 6.99 4.00
CA SER A 89 16.47 6.67 2.64
C SER A 89 17.63 7.56 2.21
N GLU A 90 18.70 6.94 1.71
CA GLU A 90 19.73 7.66 0.97
C GLU A 90 19.10 8.26 -0.29
N GLU A 91 19.53 9.46 -0.69
CA GLU A 91 19.07 10.10 -1.93
C GLU A 91 19.25 9.14 -3.12
N GLY A 92 18.15 8.75 -3.75
CA GLY A 92 18.16 7.86 -4.92
C GLY A 92 17.68 6.42 -4.68
N VAL A 93 17.26 6.05 -3.46
CA VAL A 93 16.60 4.77 -3.19
C VAL A 93 15.08 4.98 -3.09
N ASP A 94 14.30 4.09 -3.72
CA ASP A 94 12.84 4.13 -3.61
C ASP A 94 12.39 3.97 -2.15
N GLY A 95 11.56 4.91 -1.71
CA GLY A 95 10.89 4.90 -0.42
C GLY A 95 9.74 3.89 -0.38
N VAL A 96 8.98 3.91 0.72
CA VAL A 96 7.86 2.98 0.92
C VAL A 96 6.80 3.18 -0.16
N PHE A 97 6.48 4.44 -0.51
CA PHE A 97 5.50 4.74 -1.53
C PHE A 97 5.94 4.24 -2.92
N GLY A 98 7.19 4.50 -3.32
CA GLY A 98 7.71 4.08 -4.62
C GLY A 98 7.58 2.57 -4.86
N GLN A 99 7.72 1.77 -3.81
CA GLN A 99 7.57 0.31 -3.87
C GLN A 99 6.11 -0.16 -3.83
N LEU A 100 5.24 0.50 -3.06
CA LEU A 100 3.84 0.08 -2.89
C LEU A 100 2.86 0.74 -3.88
N GLN A 101 3.25 1.77 -4.64
CA GLN A 101 2.34 2.50 -5.53
C GLN A 101 1.60 1.59 -6.53
N TYR A 102 2.23 0.48 -6.95
CA TYR A 102 1.67 -0.46 -7.91
C TYR A 102 0.61 -1.39 -7.32
N GLU A 103 0.48 -1.43 -5.99
CA GLU A 103 -0.53 -2.20 -5.26
C GLU A 103 -1.87 -1.45 -5.16
N SER A 104 -1.88 -0.17 -5.52
CA SER A 104 -3.08 0.65 -5.54
C SER A 104 -4.05 0.16 -6.62
N GLY A 105 -5.28 -0.16 -6.21
CA GLY A 105 -6.30 -0.68 -7.11
C GLY A 105 -7.27 -1.65 -6.46
N VAL A 106 -7.93 -2.44 -7.31
CA VAL A 106 -8.92 -3.44 -6.87
C VAL A 106 -8.31 -4.83 -6.89
N HIS A 107 -8.28 -5.45 -5.72
CA HIS A 107 -7.82 -6.83 -5.52
C HIS A 107 -9.02 -7.76 -5.49
N ARG A 108 -8.99 -8.83 -6.29
CA ARG A 108 -10.11 -9.77 -6.45
C ARG A 108 -9.75 -11.15 -5.93
N VAL A 109 -10.68 -11.77 -5.20
CA VAL A 109 -10.57 -13.16 -4.74
C VAL A 109 -11.74 -13.98 -5.26
N GLN A 110 -11.48 -15.23 -5.65
CA GLN A 110 -12.50 -16.19 -6.05
C GLN A 110 -12.27 -17.51 -5.30
N ARG A 111 -13.13 -17.81 -4.32
CA ARG A 111 -13.02 -19.01 -3.49
C ARG A 111 -14.37 -19.41 -2.89
N VAL A 112 -14.41 -20.57 -2.26
CA VAL A 112 -15.56 -20.98 -1.42
C VAL A 112 -15.41 -20.25 -0.08
N PRO A 113 -16.33 -19.34 0.28
CA PRO A 113 -16.26 -18.63 1.55
C PRO A 113 -16.57 -19.57 2.70
N ILE A 114 -16.21 -19.18 3.93
CA ILE A 114 -16.37 -20.02 5.13
C ILE A 114 -17.83 -20.42 5.37
N ASN A 115 -18.79 -19.60 4.94
CA ASN A 115 -20.22 -19.74 5.19
C ASN A 115 -21.04 -20.29 4.00
N ASP A 116 -20.41 -20.64 2.88
CA ASP A 116 -21.11 -21.17 1.69
C ASP A 116 -20.38 -22.41 1.14
N ILE A 117 -21.05 -23.17 0.29
CA ILE A 117 -20.50 -24.31 -0.45
C ILE A 117 -20.17 -23.94 -1.91
N ARG A 118 -20.58 -22.75 -2.38
CA ARG A 118 -20.38 -22.26 -3.75
C ARG A 118 -19.21 -21.29 -3.83
N ILE A 119 -18.58 -21.23 -5.00
CA ILE A 119 -17.50 -20.27 -5.26
C ILE A 119 -18.11 -18.87 -5.41
N HIS A 120 -17.63 -17.93 -4.59
CA HIS A 120 -17.98 -16.52 -4.67
C HIS A 120 -16.80 -15.71 -5.21
N THR A 121 -17.13 -14.59 -5.86
CA THR A 121 -16.15 -13.60 -6.30
C THR A 121 -16.33 -12.35 -5.45
N SER A 122 -15.28 -11.97 -4.72
CA SER A 122 -15.25 -10.79 -3.85
C SER A 122 -14.12 -9.85 -4.26
N ALA A 123 -14.20 -8.59 -3.86
CA ALA A 123 -13.22 -7.56 -4.18
C ALA A 123 -12.93 -6.65 -2.98
N VAL A 124 -11.69 -6.15 -2.92
CA VAL A 124 -11.18 -5.21 -1.91
C VAL A 124 -10.48 -4.08 -2.64
N SER A 125 -10.68 -2.84 -2.19
CA SER A 125 -9.94 -1.68 -2.68
C SER A 125 -8.71 -1.46 -1.81
N VAL A 126 -7.57 -1.25 -2.44
CA VAL A 126 -6.33 -0.81 -1.80
C VAL A 126 -5.96 0.55 -2.40
N ALA A 127 -5.71 1.54 -1.56
CA ALA A 127 -5.17 2.82 -1.97
C ALA A 127 -3.82 3.03 -1.28
N VAL A 128 -2.82 3.42 -2.04
CA VAL A 128 -1.49 3.77 -1.54
C VAL A 128 -1.28 5.24 -1.85
N LEU A 129 -1.01 6.03 -0.82
CA LEU A 129 -0.83 7.47 -0.91
C LEU A 129 0.55 7.85 -0.38
N PRO A 130 1.24 8.84 -0.98
CA PRO A 130 2.47 9.36 -0.40
C PRO A 130 2.13 10.11 0.90
N ALA A 131 2.87 9.85 1.97
CA ALA A 131 2.78 10.63 3.19
C ALA A 131 3.50 11.97 2.96
N MET A 132 2.82 13.09 3.21
CA MET A 132 3.46 14.42 3.17
C MET A 132 4.12 14.68 4.51
N ASP A 133 5.37 15.17 4.49
CA ASP A 133 5.97 15.79 5.66
C ASP A 133 5.19 17.06 6.01
N ASP A 134 4.71 17.15 7.26
CA ASP A 134 3.97 18.31 7.81
C ASP A 134 4.74 19.65 7.63
N ASN A 135 6.06 19.60 7.42
CA ASN A 135 6.94 20.75 7.24
C ASN A 135 6.70 21.57 5.96
N SER A 136 5.82 21.14 5.06
CA SER A 136 5.55 21.82 3.78
C SER A 136 4.39 22.83 3.81
N SER A 137 3.63 22.91 4.90
CA SER A 137 2.39 23.70 4.96
C SER A 137 2.48 25.07 5.65
N GLU A 138 3.63 25.46 6.21
CA GLU A 138 3.77 26.73 6.97
C GLU A 138 4.35 27.93 6.20
N ASN A 139 4.77 27.80 4.93
CA ASN A 139 5.59 28.85 4.28
C ASN A 139 4.93 29.69 3.17
N GLU A 140 3.60 29.65 3.00
CA GLU A 140 2.90 30.48 1.97
C GLU A 140 2.00 31.61 2.53
N ILE A 141 1.97 31.85 3.85
CA ILE A 141 1.18 32.94 4.44
C ILE A 141 2.08 33.97 5.15
N SER A 142 3.08 34.51 4.45
CA SER A 142 3.75 35.74 4.89
C SER A 142 4.44 36.49 3.75
N SER A 143 3.68 36.87 2.72
CA SER A 143 4.07 38.02 1.87
C SER A 143 2.83 38.61 1.20
N SER A 144 2.20 39.55 1.89
CA SER A 144 1.33 40.59 1.32
C SER A 144 1.52 41.86 2.12
#